data_AF-A0A182ES51-F1
#
_entry.id   AF-A0A182ES51-F1
#
_cell.length_a   1.000
_cell.length_b   1.000
_cell.length_c   1.000
_cell.angle_alpha   90.00
_cell.angle_beta   90.00
_cell.angle_gamma   90.00
#
_symmetry.space_group_name_H-M   'P 1'
#
loop_
_entity.id
_entity.type
_entity.pdbx_description
1 polymer ?
#
loop_
_entity_poly.entity_id
_entity_poly.type
_entity_poly.pdbx_seq_one_letter_code
_entity_poly.pdbx_strand_id
1 'polypeptide(L)'
;FSLDRKPKVEDVCAKKYPDYVSTKACNVTNCWVTTNQSGKVFDISIEYIKLGTTVQNIGLMIGAIVAGNLADVFGRKKILLSFTAGLIIFLVATSFSPSFVVFTILRFFDMLFTGGKHCVCNPYFMENLPDRHRMWVATVVTYSPNYITLAGIAYICKKWKVLLWASASITVLPLIMIPQVLFLMDTPRWLIKKGKGEEASKAAIYIQKWDVKLTPEKEKQIDTVVREAAKEELIKMGKGKKNYYFYHLFSDWKLGSYAIVFATSLFSTSFISYGIAYNMDALAGTVYVNVIILGATRWAINISAAALEFSIQKVGRRLLHLVAVGFIAVIMAIIFVIYIFT
;
A
#
# COMPACT_ATOMS: atom_id res chain seq x y z
N PHE A 1 30.50 -24.40 -14.72
CA PHE A 1 29.67 -23.19 -14.57
C PHE A 1 28.61 -23.18 -15.66
N SER A 2 27.57 -24.00 -15.50
CA SER A 2 26.38 -23.98 -16.37
C SER A 2 25.25 -23.38 -15.56
N LEU A 3 24.70 -22.26 -16.02
CA LEU A 3 23.51 -21.65 -15.44
C LEU A 3 22.37 -22.69 -15.41
N ASP A 4 21.87 -22.99 -14.22
CA ASP A 4 20.64 -23.75 -14.00
C ASP A 4 19.47 -23.02 -14.68
N ARG A 5 19.16 -23.42 -15.91
CA ARG A 5 17.93 -23.07 -16.60
C ARG A 5 16.77 -23.70 -15.81
N LYS A 6 15.73 -22.92 -15.46
CA LYS A 6 14.50 -23.47 -14.88
C LYS A 6 13.99 -24.59 -15.82
N PRO A 7 13.70 -25.81 -15.31
CA PRO A 7 13.25 -26.90 -16.16
C PRO A 7 11.92 -26.51 -16.80
N LYS A 8 11.87 -26.58 -18.14
CA LYS A 8 10.61 -26.41 -18.87
C LYS A 8 9.73 -27.63 -18.62
N VAL A 9 8.42 -27.47 -18.86
CA VAL A 9 7.46 -28.58 -18.80
C VAL A 9 7.91 -29.77 -19.65
N GLU A 10 8.52 -29.46 -20.80
CA GLU A 10 9.16 -30.41 -21.72
C GLU A 10 10.23 -31.28 -21.03
N ASP A 11 11.09 -30.68 -20.20
CA ASP A 11 12.18 -31.37 -19.49
C ASP A 11 11.66 -32.33 -18.40
N VAL A 12 10.53 -31.98 -17.77
CA VAL A 12 9.89 -32.80 -16.73
C VAL A 12 9.08 -33.94 -17.35
N CYS A 13 8.36 -33.69 -18.44
CA CYS A 13 7.61 -34.70 -19.18
C CYS A 13 8.54 -35.73 -19.82
N ALA A 14 9.64 -35.29 -20.46
CA ALA A 14 10.63 -36.16 -21.08
C ALA A 14 11.31 -37.10 -20.07
N LYS A 15 11.52 -36.64 -18.84
CA LYS A 15 12.19 -37.43 -17.79
C LYS A 15 11.28 -38.45 -17.10
N LYS A 16 9.95 -38.24 -17.09
CA LYS A 16 9.01 -39.03 -16.28
C LYS A 16 8.13 -39.99 -17.10
N TYR A 17 7.91 -39.71 -18.39
CA TYR A 17 7.07 -40.53 -19.28
C TYR A 17 7.66 -40.59 -20.71
N PRO A 18 8.76 -41.34 -20.92
CA PRO A 18 9.44 -41.40 -22.22
C PRO A 18 8.53 -41.92 -23.35
N ASP A 19 7.63 -42.87 -23.04
CA ASP A 19 6.77 -43.51 -24.05
C ASP A 19 5.55 -42.66 -24.46
N TYR A 20 5.12 -41.72 -23.61
CA TYR A 20 3.95 -40.86 -23.83
C TYR A 20 4.21 -39.70 -24.81
N VAL A 21 5.49 -39.34 -24.99
CA VAL A 21 5.93 -38.27 -25.92
C VAL A 21 5.91 -38.75 -27.38
N SER A 22 5.99 -40.06 -27.62
CA SER A 22 6.06 -40.62 -28.98
C SER A 22 4.74 -40.54 -29.76
N THR A 23 3.60 -40.39 -29.10
CA THR A 23 2.28 -40.65 -29.72
C THR A 23 1.33 -39.45 -29.76
N LYS A 24 1.57 -38.34 -29.06
CA LYS A 24 0.80 -37.09 -29.22
C LYS A 24 1.63 -35.84 -29.01
N ALA A 25 1.50 -34.88 -29.95
CA ALA A 25 2.08 -33.55 -29.83
C ALA A 25 1.56 -32.83 -28.57
N CYS A 26 2.43 -32.55 -27.62
CA CYS A 26 2.13 -31.74 -26.45
C CYS A 26 1.79 -30.31 -26.89
N ASN A 27 0.49 -30.00 -26.95
CA ASN A 27 0.03 -28.63 -27.16
C ASN A 27 0.06 -27.89 -25.82
N VAL A 28 0.71 -26.72 -25.79
CA VAL A 28 1.06 -25.93 -24.60
C VAL A 28 -0.16 -25.55 -23.74
N THR A 29 -1.36 -25.60 -24.32
CA THR A 29 -2.63 -25.24 -23.70
C THR A 29 -3.20 -26.26 -22.72
N ASN A 30 -2.79 -27.54 -22.78
CA ASN A 30 -3.40 -28.63 -21.98
C ASN A 30 -2.41 -29.38 -21.07
N CYS A 31 -1.29 -28.78 -20.69
CA CYS A 31 -0.35 -29.40 -19.75
C CYS A 31 -0.75 -29.18 -18.29
N TRP A 32 -1.44 -30.17 -17.72
CA TRP A 32 -1.64 -30.33 -16.28
C TRP A 32 -0.33 -30.75 -15.62
N VAL A 33 0.55 -29.79 -15.34
CA VAL A 33 1.75 -30.07 -14.53
C VAL A 33 1.34 -30.12 -13.07
N THR A 34 0.98 -31.32 -12.62
CA THR A 34 0.87 -31.66 -11.21
C THR A 34 2.27 -31.64 -10.60
N THR A 35 2.66 -30.53 -9.96
CA THR A 35 3.74 -30.58 -8.98
C THR A 35 3.24 -31.41 -7.80
N ASN A 36 3.72 -32.66 -7.73
CA ASN A 36 3.46 -33.59 -6.65
C ASN A 36 4.16 -33.08 -5.37
N GLN A 37 3.62 -32.02 -4.76
CA GLN A 37 3.75 -31.78 -3.33
C GLN A 37 2.40 -32.14 -2.71
N SER A 38 2.38 -33.34 -2.13
CA SER A 38 1.33 -33.90 -1.29
C SER A 38 0.58 -32.83 -0.48
N GLY A 39 -0.69 -32.61 -0.84
CA GLY A 39 -1.67 -31.86 -0.07
C GLY A 39 -2.53 -30.93 -0.92
N LYS A 40 -3.59 -31.47 -1.55
CA LYS A 40 -4.71 -30.76 -2.22
C LYS A 40 -4.40 -29.29 -2.56
N VAL A 41 -3.60 -29.09 -3.60
CA VAL A 41 -3.50 -27.81 -4.30
C VAL A 41 -4.64 -27.87 -5.32
N PHE A 42 -5.60 -26.96 -5.24
CA PHE A 42 -6.77 -27.00 -6.12
C PHE A 42 -6.33 -27.09 -7.59
N ASP A 43 -6.80 -28.10 -8.33
CA ASP A 43 -6.60 -28.22 -9.77
C ASP A 43 -7.42 -27.13 -10.47
N ILE A 44 -6.80 -25.98 -10.72
CA ILE A 44 -7.46 -24.77 -11.22
C ILE A 44 -6.65 -24.22 -12.38
N SER A 45 -7.33 -23.83 -13.46
CA SER A 45 -6.68 -23.20 -14.60
C SER A 45 -6.03 -21.86 -14.22
N ILE A 46 -4.93 -21.52 -14.90
CA ILE A 46 -4.21 -20.26 -14.71
C ILE A 46 -5.15 -19.06 -14.93
N GLU A 47 -6.16 -19.19 -15.78
CA GLU A 47 -7.15 -18.15 -16.07
C GLU A 47 -8.01 -17.81 -14.84
N TYR A 48 -8.46 -18.82 -14.08
CA TYR A 48 -9.24 -18.59 -12.85
C TYR A 48 -8.39 -17.94 -11.74
N ILE A 49 -7.10 -18.25 -11.67
CA ILE A 49 -6.16 -17.59 -10.73
C ILE A 49 -5.99 -16.11 -11.08
N LYS A 50 -5.83 -15.80 -12.38
CA LYS A 50 -5.76 -14.43 -12.87
C LYS A 50 -7.06 -13.66 -12.60
N LEU A 51 -8.20 -14.28 -12.86
CA LEU A 51 -9.52 -13.71 -12.56
C LEU A 51 -9.67 -13.39 -11.08
N GLY A 52 -9.28 -14.32 -10.19
CA GLY A 52 -9.30 -14.10 -8.74
C GLY A 52 -8.43 -12.91 -8.30
N THR A 53 -7.31 -12.66 -8.97
CA THR A 53 -6.45 -11.49 -8.72
C THR A 53 -7.10 -10.19 -9.21
N THR A 54 -7.74 -10.21 -10.37
CA THR A 54 -8.49 -9.06 -10.89
C THR A 54 -9.63 -8.68 -9.95
N VAL A 55 -10.41 -9.66 -9.48
CA VAL A 55 -11.48 -9.45 -8.50
C VAL A 55 -10.94 -8.80 -7.23
N GLN A 56 -9.82 -9.30 -6.70
CA GLN A 56 -9.13 -8.71 -5.54
C GLN A 56 -8.77 -7.22 -5.74
N ASN A 57 -8.23 -6.86 -6.91
CA ASN A 57 -7.89 -5.47 -7.23
C ASN A 57 -9.11 -4.56 -7.36
N ILE A 58 -10.24 -5.09 -7.88
CA ILE A 58 -11.51 -4.35 -7.89
C ILE A 58 -11.97 -4.05 -6.45
N GLY A 59 -11.84 -5.03 -5.55
CA GLY A 59 -12.11 -4.83 -4.11
C GLY A 59 -11.27 -3.70 -3.53
N LEU A 60 -9.95 -3.72 -3.79
CA LEU A 60 -9.02 -2.67 -3.38
C LEU A 60 -9.46 -1.27 -3.84
N MET A 61 -9.87 -1.13 -5.10
CA MET A 61 -10.33 0.14 -5.68
C MET A 61 -11.61 0.66 -5.01
N ILE A 62 -12.62 -0.20 -4.84
CA ILE A 62 -13.88 0.16 -4.18
C ILE A 62 -13.60 0.60 -2.73
N GLY A 63 -12.76 -0.15 -2.03
CA GLY A 63 -12.36 0.15 -0.66
C GLY A 63 -11.72 1.52 -0.51
N ALA A 64 -10.81 1.87 -1.43
CA ALA A 64 -10.13 3.17 -1.42
C ALA A 64 -11.11 4.34 -1.61
N ILE A 65 -12.06 4.23 -2.54
CA ILE A 65 -13.05 5.29 -2.83
C ILE A 65 -14.01 5.47 -1.64
N VAL A 66 -14.52 4.36 -1.09
CA VAL A 66 -15.50 4.41 -0.01
C VAL A 66 -14.86 4.94 1.28
N ALA A 67 -13.68 4.44 1.66
CA ALA A 67 -13.04 4.80 2.92
C ALA A 67 -12.63 6.27 2.98
N GLY A 68 -12.17 6.86 1.87
CA GLY A 68 -11.80 8.27 1.82
C GLY A 68 -12.99 9.18 2.18
N ASN A 69 -14.15 8.93 1.55
CA ASN A 69 -15.37 9.68 1.83
C ASN A 69 -15.87 9.45 3.27
N LEU A 70 -15.85 8.20 3.74
CA LEU A 70 -16.24 7.86 5.11
C LEU A 70 -15.34 8.53 6.16
N ALA A 71 -14.02 8.60 5.89
CA ALA A 71 -13.05 9.18 6.82
C ALA A 71 -13.24 10.68 7.01
N ASP A 72 -13.63 11.40 5.96
CA ASP A 72 -13.95 12.82 6.06
C ASP A 72 -15.23 13.07 6.86
N VAL A 73 -16.21 12.16 6.78
CA VAL A 73 -17.50 12.28 7.49
C VAL A 73 -17.38 11.90 8.96
N PHE A 74 -16.92 10.67 9.23
CA PHE A 74 -16.93 10.04 10.55
C PHE A 74 -15.66 10.27 11.38
N GLY A 75 -14.58 10.72 10.74
CA GLY A 75 -13.26 10.87 11.34
C GLY A 75 -12.29 9.79 10.89
N ARG A 76 -11.04 10.19 10.73
CA ARG A 76 -9.99 9.33 10.14
C ARG A 76 -9.61 8.18 11.06
N LYS A 77 -9.52 8.43 12.37
CA LYS A 77 -9.20 7.40 13.37
C LYS A 77 -10.23 6.27 13.37
N LYS A 78 -11.52 6.62 13.42
CA LYS A 78 -12.61 5.62 13.51
C LYS A 78 -12.65 4.72 12.28
N ILE A 79 -12.51 5.31 11.09
CA ILE A 79 -12.48 4.55 9.84
C ILE A 79 -11.22 3.70 9.74
N LEU A 80 -10.06 4.23 10.13
CA LEU A 80 -8.81 3.46 10.16
C LEU A 80 -8.93 2.22 11.07
N LEU A 81 -9.51 2.37 12.27
CA LEU A 81 -9.73 1.27 13.21
C LEU A 81 -10.76 0.25 12.69
N SER A 82 -11.89 0.73 12.18
CA SER A 82 -12.96 -0.13 11.64
C SER A 82 -12.46 -0.94 10.43
N PHE A 83 -11.74 -0.30 9.51
CA PHE A 83 -11.18 -1.00 8.34
C PHE A 83 -10.05 -1.95 8.72
N THR A 84 -9.24 -1.61 9.73
CA THR A 84 -8.22 -2.53 10.25
C THR A 84 -8.86 -3.77 10.90
N ALA A 85 -9.93 -3.59 11.68
CA ALA A 85 -10.67 -4.72 12.25
C ALA A 85 -11.29 -5.61 11.17
N GLY A 86 -11.93 -5.00 10.15
CA GLY A 86 -12.48 -5.71 9.00
C GLY A 86 -11.43 -6.56 8.28
N LEU A 87 -10.28 -5.95 7.94
CA LEU A 87 -9.15 -6.64 7.32
C LEU A 87 -8.76 -7.90 8.11
N ILE A 88 -8.62 -7.80 9.43
CA ILE A 88 -8.16 -8.91 10.26
C ILE A 88 -9.18 -10.05 10.28
N ILE A 89 -10.48 -9.72 10.39
CA ILE A 89 -11.57 -10.70 10.35
C ILE A 89 -11.55 -11.47 9.02
N PHE A 90 -11.49 -10.77 7.89
CA PHE A 90 -11.53 -11.40 6.57
C PHE A 90 -10.24 -12.15 6.23
N LEU A 91 -9.08 -11.70 6.71
CA LEU A 91 -7.81 -12.40 6.54
C LEU A 91 -7.77 -13.71 7.32
N VAL A 92 -8.25 -13.71 8.56
CA VAL A 92 -8.39 -14.94 9.37
C VAL A 92 -9.39 -15.87 8.72
N ALA A 93 -10.56 -15.37 8.30
CA ALA A 93 -11.57 -16.17 7.60
C ALA A 93 -11.01 -16.81 6.31
N THR A 94 -10.19 -16.08 5.55
CA THR A 94 -9.54 -16.59 4.33
C THR A 94 -8.65 -17.80 4.61
N SER A 95 -8.00 -17.85 5.78
CA SER A 95 -7.12 -18.96 6.19
C SER A 95 -7.87 -20.28 6.42
N PHE A 96 -9.18 -20.22 6.65
CA PHE A 96 -10.08 -21.37 6.83
C PHE A 96 -10.90 -21.71 5.58
N SER A 97 -10.63 -21.08 4.44
CA SER A 97 -11.41 -21.29 3.22
C SER A 97 -11.33 -22.74 2.69
N PRO A 98 -12.47 -23.41 2.43
CA PRO A 98 -12.50 -24.81 1.97
C PRO A 98 -12.47 -24.93 0.44
N SER A 99 -12.80 -23.86 -0.29
CA SER A 99 -12.91 -23.81 -1.75
C SER A 99 -12.29 -22.53 -2.31
N PHE A 100 -11.79 -22.57 -3.54
CA PHE A 100 -11.22 -21.41 -4.23
C PHE A 100 -12.21 -20.27 -4.47
N VAL A 101 -13.49 -20.58 -4.68
CA VAL A 101 -14.54 -19.55 -4.84
C VAL A 101 -14.71 -18.80 -3.52
N VAL A 102 -14.82 -19.53 -2.40
CA VAL A 102 -14.91 -18.95 -1.06
C VAL A 102 -13.64 -18.16 -0.72
N PHE A 103 -12.46 -18.69 -1.07
CA PHE A 103 -11.18 -17.99 -0.93
C PHE A 103 -11.17 -16.65 -1.67
N THR A 104 -11.64 -16.63 -2.93
CA THR A 104 -11.66 -15.43 -3.77
C THR A 104 -12.62 -14.37 -3.22
N ILE A 105 -13.80 -14.77 -2.74
CA ILE A 105 -14.78 -13.86 -2.13
C ILE A 105 -14.23 -13.26 -0.83
N LEU A 106 -13.65 -14.08 0.05
CA LEU A 106 -13.07 -13.58 1.30
C LEU A 106 -11.89 -12.66 1.03
N ARG A 107 -11.06 -12.98 0.03
CA ARG A 107 -9.96 -12.12 -0.42
C ARG A 107 -10.42 -10.81 -1.05
N PHE A 108 -11.57 -10.79 -1.72
CA PHE A 108 -12.17 -9.56 -2.22
C PHE A 108 -12.46 -8.59 -1.07
N PHE A 109 -13.12 -9.07 -0.02
CA PHE A 109 -13.42 -8.23 1.16
C PHE A 109 -12.14 -7.83 1.91
N ASP A 110 -11.19 -8.74 2.10
CA ASP A 110 -9.88 -8.45 2.68
C ASP A 110 -9.18 -7.30 1.92
N MET A 111 -9.17 -7.34 0.59
CA MET A 111 -8.59 -6.27 -0.24
C MET A 111 -9.40 -4.97 -0.19
N LEU A 112 -10.73 -5.04 -0.07
CA LEU A 112 -11.57 -3.85 0.13
C LEU A 112 -11.18 -3.12 1.43
N PHE A 113 -11.06 -3.84 2.54
CA PHE A 113 -10.62 -3.24 3.79
C PHE A 113 -9.17 -2.76 3.72
N THR A 114 -8.30 -3.49 3.03
CA THR A 114 -6.89 -3.11 2.82
C THR A 114 -6.76 -1.80 2.04
N GLY A 115 -7.49 -1.64 0.94
CA GLY A 115 -7.47 -0.44 0.10
C GLY A 115 -7.99 0.78 0.83
N GLY A 116 -9.08 0.60 1.59
CA GLY A 116 -9.66 1.66 2.39
C GLY A 116 -8.75 2.11 3.55
N LYS A 117 -8.20 1.15 4.29
CA LYS A 117 -7.14 1.39 5.28
C LYS A 117 -6.00 2.19 4.66
N HIS A 118 -5.50 1.77 3.49
CA HIS A 118 -4.35 2.42 2.88
C HIS A 118 -4.62 3.89 2.53
N CYS A 119 -5.80 4.17 1.97
CA CYS A 119 -6.22 5.52 1.60
C CYS A 119 -6.28 6.47 2.81
N VAL A 120 -6.78 6.00 3.96
CA VAL A 120 -6.96 6.83 5.17
C VAL A 120 -5.68 6.92 6.02
N CYS A 121 -4.87 5.87 6.01
CA CYS A 121 -3.65 5.74 6.80
C CYS A 121 -2.59 6.80 6.45
N ASN A 122 -2.28 6.97 5.16
CA ASN A 122 -1.28 7.95 4.70
C ASN A 122 -1.58 9.39 5.15
N PRO A 123 -2.77 9.95 4.90
CA PRO A 123 -3.06 11.32 5.28
C PRO A 123 -3.27 11.46 6.81
N TYR A 124 -3.69 10.40 7.52
CA TYR A 124 -3.70 10.38 8.98
C TYR A 124 -2.29 10.52 9.57
N PHE A 125 -1.31 9.77 9.05
CA PHE A 125 0.08 9.89 9.49
C PHE A 125 0.66 11.27 9.20
N MET A 126 0.44 11.79 7.99
CA MET A 126 0.97 13.11 7.60
C MET A 126 0.39 14.25 8.43
N GLU A 127 -0.85 14.14 8.90
CA GLU A 127 -1.48 15.19 9.72
C GLU A 127 -1.12 15.12 11.20
N ASN A 128 -0.72 13.93 11.70
CA ASN A 128 -0.32 13.74 13.09
C ASN A 128 1.20 13.80 13.32
N LEU A 129 1.99 14.05 12.27
CA LEU A 129 3.43 14.19 12.36
C LEU A 129 3.87 15.68 12.26
N PRO A 130 4.85 16.10 13.08
CA PRO A 130 5.48 17.41 12.93
C PRO A 130 6.16 17.56 11.57
N ASP A 131 6.11 18.76 10.98
CA ASP A 131 6.58 19.05 9.61
C ASP A 131 8.00 18.52 9.33
N ARG A 132 8.90 18.66 10.31
CA ARG A 132 10.31 18.27 10.25
C ARG A 132 10.52 16.76 10.11
N HIS A 133 9.67 15.95 10.75
CA HIS A 133 9.84 14.50 10.81
C HIS A 133 8.97 13.74 9.80
N ARG A 134 8.06 14.44 9.10
CA ARG A 134 7.14 13.83 8.14
C ARG A 134 7.82 12.95 7.11
N MET A 135 8.85 13.45 6.41
CA MET A 135 9.48 12.66 5.35
C MET A 135 10.23 11.46 5.94
N TRP A 136 11.07 11.68 6.95
CA TRP A 136 11.85 10.58 7.54
C TRP A 136 10.96 9.44 8.03
N VAL A 137 9.91 9.74 8.79
CA VAL A 137 8.96 8.72 9.28
C VAL A 137 8.20 8.09 8.10
N ALA A 138 7.70 8.90 7.17
CA ALA A 138 6.96 8.41 6.01
C ALA A 138 7.80 7.54 5.07
N THR A 139 9.13 7.67 5.11
CA THR A 139 10.08 6.97 4.23
C THR A 139 10.68 5.73 4.88
N VAL A 140 10.93 5.75 6.19
CA VAL A 140 11.42 4.60 6.97
C VAL A 140 10.29 3.60 7.23
N VAL A 141 9.09 4.07 7.56
CA VAL A 141 7.89 3.23 7.83
C VAL A 141 7.10 3.02 6.53
N THR A 142 7.80 2.67 5.45
CA THR A 142 7.17 2.41 4.14
C THR A 142 6.77 0.95 3.97
N TYR A 143 6.21 0.60 2.81
CA TYR A 143 5.99 -0.79 2.42
C TYR A 143 7.27 -1.62 2.28
N SER A 144 8.42 -0.99 2.04
CA SER A 144 9.65 -1.66 1.63
C SER A 144 10.18 -2.69 2.65
N PRO A 145 10.22 -2.40 3.97
CA PRO A 145 10.57 -3.40 4.98
C PRO A 145 9.62 -4.61 4.98
N ASN A 146 8.33 -4.38 4.72
CA ASN A 146 7.33 -5.46 4.73
C ASN A 146 7.56 -6.48 3.62
N TYR A 147 8.10 -6.09 2.46
CA TYR A 147 8.47 -7.02 1.39
C TYR A 147 9.56 -7.98 1.82
N ILE A 148 10.59 -7.47 2.52
CA ILE A 148 11.71 -8.27 3.01
C ILE A 148 11.22 -9.25 4.08
N THR A 149 10.46 -8.75 5.07
CA THR A 149 9.89 -9.59 6.14
C THR A 149 8.97 -10.67 5.58
N LEU A 150 8.08 -10.32 4.64
CA LEU A 150 7.17 -11.28 4.02
C LEU A 150 7.93 -12.34 3.24
N ALA A 151 8.94 -11.97 2.46
CA ALA A 151 9.75 -12.91 1.70
C ALA A 151 10.55 -13.86 2.62
N GLY A 152 11.08 -13.34 3.72
CA GLY A 152 11.76 -14.15 4.73
C GLY A 152 10.83 -15.18 5.38
N ILE A 153 9.63 -14.76 5.79
CA ILE A 153 8.61 -15.68 6.34
C ILE A 153 8.20 -16.72 5.28
N ALA A 154 7.99 -16.28 4.04
CA ALA A 154 7.59 -17.16 2.95
C ALA A 154 8.67 -18.22 2.63
N TYR A 155 9.95 -17.86 2.74
CA TYR A 155 11.07 -18.78 2.60
C TYR A 155 11.09 -19.85 3.71
N ILE A 156 10.76 -19.47 4.95
CA ILE A 156 10.70 -20.39 6.09
C ILE A 156 9.49 -21.32 6.01
N CYS A 157 8.30 -20.77 5.69
CA CYS A 157 7.05 -21.52 5.79
C CYS A 157 6.91 -22.60 4.70
N LYS A 158 7.48 -22.41 3.50
CA LYS A 158 7.48 -23.29 2.28
C LYS A 158 6.11 -23.80 1.78
N LYS A 159 5.14 -24.04 2.65
CA LYS A 159 3.74 -24.41 2.40
C LYS A 159 2.87 -23.15 2.43
N TRP A 160 2.03 -22.99 1.41
CA TRP A 160 1.16 -21.80 1.27
C TRP A 160 0.19 -21.64 2.45
N LYS A 161 -0.42 -22.73 2.96
CA LYS A 161 -1.32 -22.65 4.13
C LYS A 161 -0.60 -22.15 5.38
N VAL A 162 0.61 -22.64 5.64
CA VAL A 162 1.40 -22.20 6.80
C VAL A 162 1.76 -20.72 6.65
N LEU A 163 2.06 -20.26 5.43
CA LEU A 163 2.29 -18.84 5.15
C LEU A 163 1.03 -17.99 5.41
N LEU A 164 -0.16 -18.46 5.01
CA LEU A 164 -1.40 -17.76 5.32
C LEU A 164 -1.62 -17.64 6.82
N TRP A 165 -1.42 -18.74 7.56
CA TRP A 165 -1.59 -18.75 9.01
C TRP A 165 -0.58 -17.83 9.68
N ALA A 166 0.70 -17.87 9.27
CA ALA A 166 1.73 -16.95 9.76
C ALA A 166 1.38 -15.49 9.45
N SER A 167 0.90 -15.20 8.24
CA SER A 167 0.48 -13.85 7.86
C SER A 167 -0.73 -13.37 8.66
N ALA A 168 -1.68 -14.26 8.96
CA ALA A 168 -2.82 -13.96 9.81
C ALA A 168 -2.38 -13.69 11.25
N SER A 169 -1.47 -14.49 11.81
CA SER A 169 -0.91 -14.29 13.16
C SER A 169 -0.20 -12.94 13.30
N ILE A 170 0.59 -12.55 12.30
CA ILE A 170 1.27 -11.24 12.29
C ILE A 170 0.25 -10.11 12.19
N THR A 171 -0.81 -10.30 11.41
CA THR A 171 -1.85 -9.28 11.21
C THR A 171 -2.78 -9.14 12.42
N VAL A 172 -2.82 -10.14 13.31
CA VAL A 172 -3.47 -10.05 14.63
C VAL A 172 -2.66 -9.19 15.60
N LEU A 173 -1.33 -9.07 15.44
CA LEU A 173 -0.48 -8.27 16.33
C LEU A 173 -0.91 -6.79 16.44
N PRO A 174 -1.29 -6.09 15.34
CA PRO A 174 -1.92 -4.77 15.42
C PRO A 174 -3.20 -4.68 16.27
N LEU A 175 -3.97 -5.76 16.49
CA LEU A 175 -5.12 -5.72 17.41
C LEU A 175 -4.68 -5.39 18.83
N ILE A 176 -3.50 -5.87 19.24
CA ILE A 176 -2.90 -5.57 20.54
C ILE A 176 -2.49 -4.09 20.63
N MET A 177 -2.29 -3.43 19.48
CA MET A 177 -1.98 -2.00 19.37
C MET A 177 -3.22 -1.11 19.21
N ILE A 178 -4.41 -1.67 18.99
CA ILE A 178 -5.67 -0.91 18.87
C ILE A 178 -5.96 -0.07 20.12
N PRO A 179 -5.80 -0.57 21.36
CA PRO A 179 -6.00 0.23 22.57
C PRO A 179 -5.14 1.52 22.57
N GLN A 180 -3.91 1.44 22.10
CA GLN A 180 -2.96 2.55 22.00
C GLN A 180 -3.45 3.57 20.96
N VAL A 181 -3.99 3.10 19.85
CA VAL A 181 -4.64 3.96 18.83
C VAL A 181 -5.93 4.58 19.37
N LEU A 182 -6.65 3.92 20.29
CA LEU A 182 -7.80 4.52 20.97
C LEU A 182 -7.41 5.71 21.87
N PHE A 183 -6.17 5.75 22.38
CA PHE A 183 -5.66 6.92 23.10
C PHE A 183 -5.17 8.05 22.18
N LEU A 184 -4.92 7.79 20.90
CA LEU A 184 -4.58 8.85 19.95
C LEU A 184 -5.78 9.75 19.69
N MET A 185 -5.54 11.06 19.57
CA MET A 185 -6.56 12.01 19.13
C MET A 185 -6.81 11.88 17.62
N ASP A 186 -7.99 12.31 17.18
CA ASP A 186 -8.22 12.50 15.73
C ASP A 186 -7.34 13.64 15.21
N THR A 187 -7.12 13.67 13.90
CA THR A 187 -6.27 14.69 13.25
C THR A 187 -6.76 16.10 13.58
N PRO A 188 -5.87 17.04 14.00
CA PRO A 188 -6.27 18.41 14.36
C PRO A 188 -7.06 19.11 13.25
N ARG A 189 -6.71 18.87 11.98
CA ARG A 189 -7.40 19.43 10.81
C ARG A 189 -8.86 18.99 10.73
N TRP A 190 -9.13 17.71 10.95
CA TRP A 190 -10.52 17.21 10.97
C TRP A 190 -11.31 17.79 12.14
N LEU A 191 -10.69 17.92 13.32
CA LEU A 191 -11.33 18.50 14.50
C LEU A 191 -11.67 19.98 14.31
N ILE A 192 -10.76 20.77 13.70
CA ILE A 192 -11.02 22.16 13.29
C ILE A 192 -12.19 22.22 12.30
N LYS A 193 -12.16 21.38 11.27
CA LYS A 193 -13.23 21.30 10.25
C LYS A 193 -14.57 20.88 10.86
N LYS A 194 -14.61 20.20 12.01
CA LYS A 194 -15.84 19.86 12.73
C LYS A 194 -16.23 20.90 13.80
N GLY A 195 -15.46 21.98 13.96
CA GLY A 195 -15.68 23.01 14.96
C GLY A 195 -15.30 22.61 16.39
N LYS A 196 -14.61 21.48 16.58
CA LYS A 196 -14.18 20.98 17.88
C LYS A 196 -12.85 21.61 18.32
N GLY A 197 -12.87 22.92 18.57
CA GLY A 197 -11.65 23.70 18.85
C GLY A 197 -10.84 23.22 20.06
N GLU A 198 -11.50 22.78 21.12
CA GLU A 198 -10.81 22.31 22.33
C GLU A 198 -10.08 20.98 22.10
N GLU A 199 -10.74 19.99 21.49
CA GLU A 199 -10.12 18.71 21.12
C GLU A 199 -8.99 18.93 20.10
N ALA A 200 -9.19 19.82 19.12
CA ALA A 200 -8.19 20.16 18.11
C ALA A 200 -6.92 20.76 18.74
N SER A 201 -7.10 21.67 19.71
CA SER A 201 -6.00 22.31 20.42
C SER A 201 -5.18 21.28 21.20
N LYS A 202 -5.85 20.41 21.97
CA LYS A 202 -5.18 19.31 22.69
C LYS A 202 -4.40 18.39 21.75
N ALA A 203 -4.97 18.06 20.58
CA ALA A 203 -4.30 17.23 19.59
C ALA A 203 -3.07 17.92 18.99
N ALA A 204 -3.17 19.20 18.63
CA ALA A 204 -2.06 19.98 18.09
C ALA A 204 -0.91 20.14 19.11
N ILE A 205 -1.24 20.44 20.37
CA ILE A 205 -0.29 20.52 21.47
C ILE A 205 0.40 19.17 21.69
N TYR A 206 -0.38 18.07 21.68
CA TYR A 206 0.17 16.73 21.80
C TYR A 206 1.21 16.43 20.71
N ILE A 207 0.90 16.72 19.44
CA ILE A 207 1.84 16.51 18.31
C ILE A 207 3.10 17.37 18.47
N GLN A 208 2.95 18.64 18.85
CA GLN A 208 4.09 19.55 18.96
C GLN A 208 5.05 19.17 20.10
N LYS A 209 4.54 18.54 21.17
CA LYS A 209 5.37 18.01 22.27
C LYS A 209 6.36 16.92 21.82
N TRP A 210 6.12 16.25 20.69
CA TRP A 210 7.05 15.25 20.15
C TRP A 210 8.24 15.89 19.42
N ASP A 211 8.12 17.13 18.97
CA ASP A 211 9.17 17.84 18.21
C ASP A 211 10.01 18.74 19.13
N VAL A 212 9.35 19.51 20.00
CA VAL A 212 10.01 20.53 20.83
C VAL A 212 9.44 20.53 22.25
N LYS A 213 10.28 20.87 23.25
CA LYS A 213 9.81 21.17 24.60
C LYS A 213 8.97 22.45 24.56
N LEU A 214 7.64 22.32 24.73
CA LEU A 214 6.74 23.47 24.72
C LEU A 214 6.96 24.35 25.96
N THR A 215 7.05 25.66 25.73
CA THR A 215 6.85 26.67 26.77
C THR A 215 5.36 26.96 26.94
N PRO A 216 4.90 27.39 28.13
CA PRO A 216 3.49 27.73 28.37
C PRO A 216 2.93 28.78 27.39
N GLU A 217 3.77 29.72 26.95
CA GLU A 217 3.41 30.76 25.97
C GLU A 217 3.11 30.17 24.58
N LYS A 218 3.94 29.23 24.11
CA LYS A 218 3.73 28.55 22.82
C LYS A 218 2.50 27.65 22.86
N GLU A 219 2.25 27.00 23.99
CA GLU A 219 1.04 26.21 24.20
C GLU A 219 -0.21 27.07 24.09
N LYS A 220 -0.20 28.25 24.73
CA LYS A 220 -1.30 29.22 24.66
C LYS A 220 -1.47 29.82 23.26
N GLN A 221 -0.38 30.06 22.54
CA GLN A 221 -0.43 30.53 21.15
C GLN A 221 -1.09 29.49 20.23
N ILE A 222 -0.69 28.22 20.34
CA ILE A 222 -1.28 27.11 19.56
C ILE A 222 -2.78 26.98 19.89
N ASP A 223 -3.13 27.02 21.18
CA ASP A 223 -4.53 26.94 21.61
C ASP A 223 -5.38 28.07 21.02
N THR A 224 -4.87 29.30 21.05
CA THR A 224 -5.57 30.47 20.51
C THR A 224 -5.80 30.34 19.00
N VAL A 225 -4.74 30.06 18.24
CA VAL A 225 -4.81 29.93 16.77
C VAL A 225 -5.76 28.80 16.35
N VAL A 226 -5.68 27.64 17.01
CA VAL A 226 -6.52 26.48 16.68
C VAL A 226 -7.98 26.72 17.02
N ARG A 227 -8.27 27.37 18.16
CA ARG A 227 -9.64 27.71 18.55
C ARG A 227 -10.25 28.77 17.64
N GLU A 228 -9.48 29.78 17.23
CA GLU A 228 -9.93 30.80 16.28
C GLU A 228 -10.27 30.16 14.93
N ALA A 229 -9.38 29.32 14.39
CA ALA A 229 -9.65 28.59 13.15
C ALA A 229 -10.91 27.71 13.24
N ALA A 230 -11.14 27.04 14.37
CA ALA A 230 -12.34 26.24 14.59
C ALA A 230 -13.61 27.10 14.67
N LYS A 231 -13.55 28.29 15.29
CA LYS A 231 -14.67 29.24 15.34
C LYS A 231 -14.99 29.78 13.94
N GLU A 232 -13.99 30.11 13.14
CA GLU A 232 -14.21 30.54 11.75
C GLU A 232 -14.93 29.48 10.92
N GLU A 233 -14.54 28.20 11.05
CA GLU A 233 -15.22 27.11 10.37
C GLU A 233 -16.67 26.94 10.85
N LEU A 234 -16.95 27.09 12.15
CA LEU A 234 -18.33 27.10 12.67
C LEU A 234 -19.16 28.24 12.09
N ILE A 235 -18.60 29.45 11.98
CA ILE A 235 -19.28 30.61 11.37
C ILE A 235 -19.57 30.32 9.89
N LYS A 236 -18.63 29.71 9.16
CA LYS A 236 -18.85 29.30 7.76
C LYS A 236 -19.94 28.24 7.65
N MET A 237 -20.03 27.30 8.58
CA MET A 237 -21.12 26.32 8.61
C MET A 237 -22.49 26.96 8.87
N GLY A 238 -22.55 27.96 9.75
CA GLY A 238 -23.78 28.68 10.09
C GLY A 238 -24.32 29.56 8.95
N LYS A 239 -23.45 30.08 8.07
CA LYS A 239 -23.82 30.89 6.90
C LYS A 239 -24.33 30.07 5.69
N GLY A 240 -24.54 28.77 5.88
CA GLY A 240 -24.99 27.84 4.84
C GLY A 240 -23.85 26.96 4.32
N LYS A 241 -24.08 25.64 4.26
CA LYS A 241 -23.11 24.67 3.72
C LYS A 241 -22.88 24.95 2.23
N LYS A 242 -21.70 25.45 1.88
CA LYS A 242 -21.19 25.22 0.51
C LYS A 242 -20.88 23.72 0.42
N ASN A 243 -21.67 22.99 -0.37
CA ASN A 243 -21.39 21.59 -0.65
C ASN A 243 -20.15 21.52 -1.57
N TYR A 244 -18.99 21.23 -0.98
CA TYR A 244 -17.77 20.98 -1.74
C TYR A 244 -17.78 19.56 -2.27
N TYR A 245 -18.00 19.43 -3.57
CA TYR A 245 -17.90 18.17 -4.32
C TYR A 245 -16.53 18.01 -4.98
N PHE A 246 -16.23 16.80 -5.44
CA PHE A 246 -14.95 16.45 -6.07
C PHE A 246 -14.57 17.36 -7.24
N TYR A 247 -15.53 17.79 -8.05
CA TYR A 247 -15.26 18.67 -9.21
C TYR A 247 -14.79 20.09 -8.81
N HIS A 248 -15.11 20.56 -7.60
CA HIS A 248 -14.62 21.85 -7.12
C HIS A 248 -13.10 21.87 -6.93
N LEU A 249 -12.46 20.71 -6.78
CA LEU A 249 -11.00 20.59 -6.74
C LEU A 249 -10.35 21.04 -8.06
N PHE A 250 -11.01 20.79 -9.19
CA PHE A 250 -10.53 21.17 -10.52
C PHE A 250 -11.03 22.56 -10.95
N SER A 251 -11.86 23.20 -10.12
CA SER A 251 -12.36 24.54 -10.39
C SER A 251 -11.29 25.62 -10.20
N ASP A 252 -10.27 25.35 -9.38
CA ASP A 252 -9.06 26.17 -9.29
C ASP A 252 -7.95 25.50 -10.10
N TRP A 253 -7.42 26.22 -11.09
CA TRP A 253 -6.37 25.74 -11.98
C TRP A 253 -5.11 25.30 -11.23
N LYS A 254 -4.73 25.99 -10.15
CA LYS A 254 -3.54 25.64 -9.36
C LYS A 254 -3.75 24.31 -8.64
N LEU A 255 -4.87 24.17 -7.95
CA LEU A 255 -5.22 22.93 -7.23
C LEU A 255 -5.40 21.75 -8.21
N GLY A 256 -6.07 21.99 -9.33
CA GLY A 256 -6.23 21.02 -10.41
C GLY A 256 -4.88 20.56 -10.97
N SER A 257 -3.95 21.48 -11.23
CA SER A 257 -2.62 21.13 -11.74
C SER A 257 -1.83 20.26 -10.75
N TYR A 258 -1.91 20.54 -9.45
CA TYR A 258 -1.27 19.71 -8.42
C TYR A 258 -1.92 18.33 -8.32
N ALA A 259 -3.26 18.26 -8.41
CA ALA A 259 -3.98 16.98 -8.40
C ALA A 259 -3.60 16.11 -9.60
N ILE A 260 -3.50 16.69 -10.81
CA ILE A 260 -3.11 15.97 -12.02
C ILE A 260 -1.67 15.47 -11.92
N VAL A 261 -0.71 16.33 -11.56
CA VAL A 261 0.70 15.92 -11.42
C VAL A 261 0.84 14.80 -10.38
N PHE A 262 0.15 14.92 -9.25
CA PHE A 262 0.16 13.90 -8.22
C PHE A 262 -0.48 12.58 -8.69
N ALA A 263 -1.63 12.66 -9.39
CA ALA A 263 -2.31 11.49 -9.94
C ALA A 263 -1.44 10.76 -10.98
N THR A 264 -0.83 11.49 -11.92
CA THR A 264 0.07 10.91 -12.93
C THR A 264 1.31 10.28 -12.28
N SER A 265 1.87 10.92 -11.25
CA SER A 265 3.01 10.36 -10.50
C SER A 265 2.64 9.07 -9.77
N LEU A 266 1.48 9.05 -9.09
CA LEU A 266 1.00 7.85 -8.39
C LEU A 266 0.68 6.72 -9.37
N PHE A 267 0.04 7.04 -10.49
CA PHE A 267 -0.28 6.08 -11.54
C PHE A 267 0.99 5.44 -12.10
N SER A 268 1.98 6.24 -12.49
CA SER A 268 3.26 5.77 -13.02
C SER A 268 3.98 4.87 -12.02
N THR A 269 4.04 5.29 -10.75
CA THR A 269 4.68 4.52 -9.67
C THR A 269 3.98 3.19 -9.42
N SER A 270 2.64 3.19 -9.46
CA SER A 270 1.82 1.99 -9.24
C SER A 270 1.97 1.03 -10.41
N PHE A 271 1.93 1.53 -11.65
CA PHE A 271 2.11 0.72 -12.86
C PHE A 271 3.44 -0.02 -12.86
N ILE A 272 4.55 0.69 -12.57
CA ILE A 272 5.88 0.07 -12.49
C ILE A 272 5.94 -0.93 -11.32
N SER A 273 5.42 -0.56 -10.15
CA SER A 273 5.48 -1.41 -8.96
C SER A 273 4.73 -2.72 -9.13
N TYR A 274 3.47 -2.65 -9.59
CA TYR A 274 2.65 -3.84 -9.83
C TYR A 274 3.11 -4.61 -11.07
N GLY A 275 3.60 -3.93 -12.11
CA GLY A 275 4.16 -4.56 -13.30
C GLY A 275 5.36 -5.45 -12.97
N ILE A 276 6.29 -4.96 -12.13
CA ILE A 276 7.39 -5.78 -11.62
C ILE A 276 6.84 -6.90 -10.73
N ALA A 277 5.93 -6.58 -9.80
CA ALA A 277 5.44 -7.55 -8.83
C ALA A 277 4.74 -8.77 -9.47
N TYR A 278 3.95 -8.55 -10.52
CA TYR A 278 3.25 -9.62 -11.24
C TYR A 278 4.14 -10.41 -12.21
N ASN A 279 5.28 -9.85 -12.63
CA ASN A 279 6.24 -10.52 -13.51
C ASN A 279 7.49 -11.03 -12.76
N MET A 280 7.47 -11.08 -11.43
CA MET A 280 8.62 -11.55 -10.63
C MET A 280 9.02 -13.00 -10.93
N ASP A 281 8.08 -13.82 -11.42
CA ASP A 281 8.32 -15.22 -11.79
C ASP A 281 9.17 -15.35 -13.07
N ALA A 282 9.13 -14.33 -13.94
CA ALA A 282 9.86 -14.29 -15.20
C ALA A 282 11.35 -13.94 -15.01
N LEU A 283 11.72 -13.34 -13.88
CA LEU A 283 13.12 -13.05 -13.57
C LEU A 283 13.91 -14.34 -13.28
N ALA A 284 15.18 -14.34 -13.66
CA ALA A 284 16.13 -15.38 -13.28
C ALA A 284 16.28 -15.43 -11.76
N GLY A 285 16.40 -16.64 -11.20
CA GLY A 285 16.47 -16.86 -9.75
C GLY A 285 15.15 -17.32 -9.11
N THR A 286 15.13 -17.34 -7.78
CA THR A 286 13.95 -17.71 -6.98
C THR A 286 13.10 -16.47 -6.67
N VAL A 287 11.79 -16.64 -6.62
CA VAL A 287 10.84 -15.55 -6.33
C VAL A 287 11.18 -14.86 -5.00
N TYR A 288 11.60 -15.63 -3.99
CA TYR A 288 11.97 -15.11 -2.67
C TYR A 288 13.15 -14.12 -2.73
N VAL A 289 14.23 -14.50 -3.44
CA VAL A 289 15.43 -13.65 -3.56
C VAL A 289 15.09 -12.38 -4.36
N ASN A 290 14.30 -12.51 -5.43
CA ASN A 290 13.88 -11.36 -6.24
C ASN A 290 13.03 -10.37 -5.44
N VAL A 291 12.11 -10.85 -4.60
CA VAL A 291 11.30 -10.00 -3.70
C VAL A 291 12.17 -9.30 -2.65
N ILE A 292 13.18 -10.00 -2.09
CA ILE A 292 14.12 -9.42 -1.11
C ILE A 292 14.94 -8.31 -1.76
N ILE A 293 15.50 -8.55 -2.95
CA ILE A 293 16.29 -7.55 -3.69
C ILE A 293 15.42 -6.33 -4.01
N LEU A 294 14.18 -6.55 -4.47
CA LEU A 294 13.23 -5.47 -4.74
C LEU A 294 12.92 -4.66 -3.47
N GLY A 295 12.63 -5.33 -2.36
CA GLY A 295 12.35 -4.70 -1.07
C GLY A 295 13.56 -3.91 -0.55
N ALA A 296 14.75 -4.50 -0.58
CA ALA A 296 16.00 -3.88 -0.14
C ALA A 296 16.36 -2.66 -0.98
N THR A 297 16.24 -2.76 -2.31
CA THR A 297 16.50 -1.64 -3.23
C THR A 297 15.55 -0.48 -2.96
N ARG A 298 14.24 -0.76 -2.84
CA ARG A 298 13.24 0.27 -2.50
C ARG A 298 13.52 0.91 -1.14
N TRP A 299 13.93 0.12 -0.15
CA TRP A 299 14.20 0.63 1.18
C TRP A 299 15.48 1.48 1.22
N ALA A 300 16.53 1.06 0.53
CA ALA A 300 17.79 1.82 0.40
C ALA A 300 17.57 3.16 -0.31
N ILE A 301 16.83 3.16 -1.43
CA ILE A 301 16.48 4.39 -2.16
C ILE A 301 15.70 5.35 -1.25
N ASN A 302 14.70 4.83 -0.54
CA ASN A 302 13.92 5.60 0.42
C ASN A 302 14.82 6.23 1.51
N ILE A 303 15.64 5.44 2.20
CA ILE A 303 16.55 5.95 3.25
C ILE A 303 17.51 7.01 2.68
N SER A 304 18.07 6.78 1.50
CA SER A 304 18.96 7.74 0.84
C SER A 304 18.26 9.07 0.53
N ALA A 305 17.02 9.03 0.06
CA ALA A 305 16.22 10.23 -0.21
C ALA A 305 15.91 11.01 1.07
N ALA A 306 15.58 10.31 2.16
CA ALA A 306 15.37 10.95 3.47
C ALA A 306 16.67 11.55 4.03
N ALA A 307 17.80 10.87 3.88
CA ALA A 307 19.10 11.37 4.31
C ALA A 307 19.53 12.62 3.52
N LEU A 308 19.26 12.65 2.21
CA LEU A 308 19.54 13.80 1.34
C LEU A 308 18.72 15.03 1.73
N GLU A 309 17.42 14.86 2.02
CA GLU A 309 16.58 15.96 2.49
C GLU A 309 17.05 16.50 3.85
N PHE A 310 17.46 15.61 4.76
CA PHE A 310 17.92 16.02 6.08
C PHE A 310 19.28 16.72 6.04
N SER A 311 20.18 16.26 5.16
CA SER A 311 21.54 16.81 5.03
C SER A 311 21.57 18.12 4.25
N ILE A 312 20.68 18.28 3.25
CA ILE A 312 20.67 19.45 2.37
C ILE A 312 19.28 20.08 2.39
N GLN A 313 19.07 21.02 3.32
CA GLN A 313 17.82 21.81 3.38
C GLN A 313 17.54 22.61 2.09
N LYS A 314 18.58 22.86 1.27
CA LYS A 314 18.44 23.51 -0.06
C LYS A 314 17.85 22.59 -1.13
N VAL A 315 17.91 21.27 -0.96
CA VAL A 315 17.26 20.31 -1.87
C VAL A 315 15.77 20.31 -1.53
N GLY A 316 15.04 21.24 -2.15
CA GLY A 316 13.60 21.32 -1.98
C GLY A 316 12.91 20.04 -2.49
N ARG A 317 11.82 19.66 -1.83
CA ARG A 317 11.01 18.47 -2.19
C ARG A 317 10.58 18.44 -3.66
N ARG A 318 10.33 19.62 -4.24
CA ARG A 318 10.00 19.77 -5.66
C ARG A 318 11.12 19.31 -6.59
N LEU A 319 12.37 19.58 -6.25
CA LEU A 319 13.53 19.16 -7.04
C LEU A 319 13.67 17.63 -6.99
N LEU A 320 13.56 17.02 -5.81
CA LEU A 320 13.58 15.56 -5.66
C LEU A 320 12.50 14.87 -6.51
N HIS A 321 11.27 15.39 -6.47
CA HIS A 321 10.18 14.87 -7.32
C HIS A 321 10.47 15.03 -8.81
N LEU A 322 10.96 16.19 -9.25
CA LEU A 322 11.27 16.42 -10.67
C LEU A 322 12.40 15.51 -11.17
N VAL A 323 13.46 15.33 -10.37
CA VAL A 323 14.57 14.42 -10.71
C VAL A 323 14.06 12.98 -10.79
N ALA A 324 13.24 12.54 -9.84
CA ALA A 324 12.68 11.19 -9.86
C ALA A 324 11.77 10.94 -11.07
N VAL A 325 10.86 11.86 -11.39
CA VAL A 325 9.99 11.76 -12.56
C VAL A 325 10.79 11.80 -13.86
N GLY A 326 11.79 12.68 -13.95
CA GLY A 326 12.69 12.75 -15.10
C GLY A 326 13.47 11.45 -15.30
N PHE A 327 13.99 10.86 -14.23
CA PHE A 327 14.69 9.57 -14.26
C PHE A 327 13.77 8.44 -14.74
N ILE A 328 12.53 8.38 -14.23
CA ILE A 328 11.53 7.39 -14.67
C ILE A 328 11.22 7.55 -16.16
N ALA A 329 11.04 8.78 -16.64
CA ALA A 329 10.74 9.06 -18.04
C ALA A 329 11.89 8.61 -18.97
N VAL A 330 13.14 8.88 -18.58
CA VAL A 330 14.32 8.44 -19.34
C VAL A 330 14.41 6.92 -19.41
N ILE A 331 14.21 6.22 -18.29
CA ILE A 331 14.23 4.75 -18.28
C ILE A 331 13.11 4.18 -19.14
N MET A 332 11.89 4.71 -19.03
CA MET A 332 10.76 4.26 -19.85
C MET A 332 11.02 4.48 -21.34
N ALA A 333 11.65 5.60 -21.71
CA ALA A 333 12.06 5.86 -23.09
C ALA A 333 13.12 4.86 -23.59
N ILE A 334 14.11 4.52 -22.75
CA ILE A 334 15.13 3.50 -23.10
C ILE A 334 14.48 2.14 -23.31
N ILE A 335 13.58 1.72 -22.40
CA ILE A 335 12.86 0.44 -22.53
C ILE A 335 12.03 0.42 -23.81
N PHE A 336 11.34 1.52 -24.14
CA PHE A 336 10.56 1.65 -25.36
C PHE A 336 11.42 1.51 -26.62
N VAL A 337 12.59 2.15 -26.64
CA VAL A 337 13.58 2.02 -27.73
C VAL A 337 14.04 0.56 -27.86
N ILE A 338 14.45 -0.08 -26.76
CA ILE A 338 14.87 -1.49 -26.78
C ILE A 338 13.77 -2.39 -27.33
N TYR A 339 12.52 -2.17 -26.92
CA TYR A 339 11.38 -2.97 -27.38
C TYR A 339 11.07 -2.79 -28.87
N ILE A 340 11.33 -1.60 -29.45
CA ILE A 340 11.19 -1.39 -30.90
C ILE A 340 12.28 -2.13 -31.68
N PHE A 341 13.49 -2.22 -31.11
CA PHE A 341 14.67 -2.80 -31.77
C PHE A 341 14.93 -4.29 -31.46
N THR A 342 14.09 -4.94 -30.66
CA THR A 342 14.19 -6.38 -30.30
C THR A 342 13.00 -7.14 -30.86
#